data_AF-A0A7L8S8C3-F1
#
_entry.id   AF-A0A7L8S8C3-F1
#
_cell.length_a   1.000
_cell.length_b   1.000
_cell.length_c   1.000
_cell.angle_alpha   90.00
_cell.angle_beta   90.00
_cell.angle_gamma   90.00
#
_symmetry.space_group_name_H-M   'P 1'
#
loop_
_entity.id
_entity.type
_entity.pdbx_description
1 polymer ?
#
loop_
_entity_poly.entity_id
_entity_poly.type
_entity_poly.pdbx_seq_one_letter_code
_entity_poly.pdbx_strand_id
1 'polypeptide(L)'
;MITVQDLGGPTAVARMVRLSVPTVHGWKAIPEHHCPTIERATNGRWVCEQLRPEAPWLRVPDKKWPHPKGRPVLDLAAAAPAAEPAGQGAEA
;
A
#
# COMPACT_ATOMS: atom_id res chain seq x y z
N MET A 1 -8.42 0.94 6.75
CA MET A 1 -7.17 1.40 6.11
C MET A 1 -6.05 1.25 7.11
N ILE A 2 -5.00 0.48 6.79
CA ILE A 2 -3.85 0.32 7.69
C ILE A 2 -3.02 1.60 7.69
N THR A 3 -2.52 1.99 8.86
CA THR A 3 -1.74 3.21 9.05
C THR A 3 -0.27 2.92 9.32
N VAL A 4 0.56 3.96 9.27
CA VAL A 4 1.96 3.89 9.70
C VAL A 4 2.10 3.41 11.16
N GLN A 5 1.09 3.66 12.00
CA GLN A 5 1.12 3.27 13.40
C GLN A 5 1.02 1.73 13.57
N ASP A 6 0.18 1.07 12.77
CA ASP A 6 0.01 -0.39 12.76
C ASP A 6 1.29 -1.14 12.33
N LEU A 7 2.15 -0.46 11.57
CA LEU A 7 3.44 -0.97 11.10
C LEU A 7 4.58 -0.82 12.14
N GLY A 8 4.26 -0.42 13.37
CA GLY A 8 5.24 -0.15 14.43
C GLY A 8 5.69 1.33 14.48
N GLY A 9 4.95 2.22 13.82
CA GLY A 9 5.15 3.66 13.88
C GLY A 9 6.13 4.23 12.84
N PRO A 10 6.25 5.56 12.79
CA PRO A 10 6.96 6.28 11.72
C PRO A 10 8.45 5.98 11.69
N THR A 11 9.09 5.75 12.84
CA THR A 11 10.52 5.39 12.90
C THR A 11 10.78 4.00 12.32
N ALA A 12 9.92 3.02 12.61
CA ALA A 12 10.04 1.68 12.06
C ALA A 12 9.86 1.71 10.53
N VAL A 13 8.81 2.40 10.06
CA VAL A 13 8.54 2.55 8.62
C VAL A 13 9.67 3.27 7.90
N ALA A 14 10.18 4.38 8.45
CA ALA A 14 11.31 5.12 7.88
C ALA A 14 12.55 4.23 7.68
N ARG A 15 12.85 3.36 8.64
CA ARG A 15 13.94 2.36 8.53
C ARG A 15 13.68 1.34 7.42
N MET A 16 12.44 0.83 7.32
CA MET A 16 12.07 -0.15 6.29
C MET A 16 12.24 0.42 4.87
N VAL A 17 11.78 1.66 4.64
CA VAL A 17 11.82 2.29 3.31
C VAL A 17 13.07 3.14 3.06
N ARG A 18 13.99 3.21 4.04
CA ARG A 18 15.25 3.98 4.00
C ARG A 18 15.02 5.48 3.74
N LEU A 19 14.03 6.06 4.41
CA LEU A 19 13.74 7.49 4.37
C LEU A 19 13.94 8.14 5.74
N SER A 20 13.88 9.46 5.77
CA SER A 20 13.87 10.22 7.02
C SER A 20 12.52 10.07 7.74
N VAL A 21 12.54 10.10 9.07
CA VAL A 21 11.33 10.04 9.91
C VAL A 21 10.36 11.20 9.63
N PRO A 22 10.82 12.46 9.44
CA PRO A 22 9.94 13.56 9.03
C PRO A 22 9.22 13.32 7.70
N THR A 23 9.88 12.69 6.73
CA THR A 23 9.24 12.34 5.44
C THR A 23 8.04 11.41 5.65
N VAL A 24 8.19 10.39 6.49
CA VAL A 24 7.11 9.44 6.80
C VAL A 24 5.99 10.11 7.60
N HIS A 25 6.31 11.03 8.51
CA HIS A 25 5.30 11.82 9.23
C HIS A 25 4.43 12.67 8.31
N GLY A 26 4.99 13.17 7.20
CA GLY A 26 4.26 13.98 6.23
C GLY A 26 3.28 13.18 5.36
N TRP A 27 3.26 11.85 5.44
CA TRP A 27 2.39 11.02 4.62
C TRP A 27 0.94 11.05 5.11
N LYS A 28 0.02 11.40 4.20
CA LYS A 28 -1.43 11.25 4.45
C LYS A 28 -1.86 9.78 4.40
N ALA A 29 -1.23 9.00 3.54
CA ALA A 29 -1.35 7.55 3.42
C ALA A 29 -0.01 7.00 2.92
N ILE A 30 0.25 5.71 3.12
CA ILE A 30 1.48 5.07 2.65
C ILE A 30 1.51 5.15 1.11
N PRO A 31 2.53 5.78 0.50
CA PRO A 31 2.66 5.82 -0.95
C PRO A 31 2.74 4.40 -1.53
N GLU A 32 2.01 4.16 -2.60
CA GLU A 32 1.94 2.85 -3.28
C GLU A 32 3.30 2.26 -3.63
N HIS A 33 4.23 3.07 -4.15
CA HIS A 33 5.57 2.62 -4.52
C HIS A 33 6.43 2.14 -3.32
N HIS A 34 6.05 2.48 -2.08
CA HIS A 34 6.72 1.97 -0.88
C HIS A 34 6.09 0.68 -0.33
N CYS A 35 4.86 0.35 -0.72
CA CYS A 35 4.15 -0.83 -0.23
C CYS A 35 4.92 -2.14 -0.47
N PRO A 36 5.51 -2.39 -1.66
CA PRO A 36 6.29 -3.62 -1.90
C PRO A 36 7.51 -3.75 -0.97
N THR A 37 8.16 -2.64 -0.66
CA THR A 37 9.31 -2.61 0.26
C THR A 37 8.87 -2.95 1.68
N ILE A 38 7.73 -2.42 2.13
CA ILE A 38 7.14 -2.73 3.44
C ILE A 38 6.71 -4.20 3.49
N GLU A 39 6.03 -4.72 2.46
CA GLU A 39 5.63 -6.13 2.39
C GLU A 39 6.84 -7.06 2.49
N ARG A 40 7.92 -6.73 1.79
CA ARG A 40 9.17 -7.50 1.88
C ARG A 40 9.82 -7.39 3.25
N ALA A 41 9.93 -6.19 3.82
CA ALA A 41 10.54 -5.98 5.14
C ALA A 41 9.76 -6.66 6.27
N THR A 42 8.45 -6.81 6.09
CA THR A 42 7.55 -7.47 7.05
C THR A 42 7.33 -8.95 6.74
N ASN A 43 8.10 -9.51 5.81
CA ASN A 43 8.04 -10.91 5.37
C ASN A 43 6.61 -11.36 5.01
N GLY A 44 5.85 -10.52 4.32
CA GLY A 44 4.49 -10.81 3.87
C GLY A 44 3.42 -10.69 4.96
N ARG A 45 3.76 -10.26 6.18
CA ARG A 45 2.76 -9.99 7.24
C ARG A 45 1.77 -8.90 6.82
N TRP A 46 2.26 -7.88 6.13
CA TRP A 46 1.46 -6.80 5.57
C TRP A 46 1.61 -6.79 4.06
N VAL A 47 0.52 -7.07 3.34
CA VAL A 47 0.55 -7.14 1.86
C VAL A 47 0.13 -5.82 1.22
N CYS A 48 0.60 -5.54 0.00
CA CYS A 48 0.30 -4.32 -0.75
C CYS A 48 -1.20 -4.01 -0.85
N GLU A 49 -2.04 -5.03 -1.08
CA GLU A 49 -3.50 -4.88 -1.21
C GLU A 49 -4.16 -4.48 0.12
N GLN A 50 -3.53 -4.78 1.26
CA GLN A 50 -3.99 -4.33 2.57
C GLN A 50 -3.54 -2.90 2.87
N LEU A 51 -2.29 -2.57 2.51
CA LEU A 51 -1.72 -1.22 2.70
C LEU A 51 -2.42 -0.18 1.84
N ARG A 52 -2.71 -0.54 0.58
CA ARG A 52 -3.33 0.33 -0.42
C ARG A 52 -4.35 -0.47 -1.25
N PRO A 53 -5.57 -0.69 -0.73
CA PRO A 53 -6.60 -1.43 -1.44
C PRO A 53 -7.10 -0.71 -2.70
N GLU A 54 -7.06 0.62 -2.71
CA GLU A 54 -7.46 1.47 -3.85
C GLU A 54 -6.50 1.39 -5.04
N ALA A 55 -5.27 0.94 -4.82
CA ALA A 55 -4.27 0.90 -5.87
C ALA A 55 -4.46 -0.36 -6.74
N PRO A 56 -4.30 -0.25 -8.07
CA PRO A 56 -4.50 -1.36 -9.01
C PRO A 56 -3.34 -2.35 -8.94
N TRP A 57 -3.33 -3.18 -7.90
CA TRP A 57 -2.31 -4.21 -7.70
C TRP A 57 -2.58 -5.45 -8.54
N LEU A 58 -1.56 -5.89 -9.27
CA LEU A 58 -1.49 -7.21 -9.86
C LEU A 58 -0.36 -8.01 -9.21
N ARG A 59 -0.39 -9.33 -9.43
CA ARG A 59 0.63 -10.25 -8.92
C ARG A 59 1.30 -10.98 -10.06
N VAL A 60 2.63 -10.95 -10.07
CA VAL A 60 3.46 -11.73 -11.01
C VAL A 60 4.08 -12.89 -10.23
N PRO A 61 3.95 -14.15 -10.68
CA PRO A 61 4.54 -15.29 -10.01
C PRO A 61 6.04 -15.09 -9.76
N ASP A 62 6.44 -15.14 -8.48
CA ASP A 62 7.82 -15.00 -8.04
C ASP A 62 8.03 -15.81 -6.77
N LYS A 63 8.76 -16.92 -6.87
CA LYS A 63 9.02 -17.84 -5.74
C LYS A 63 9.92 -17.21 -4.66
N LYS A 64 10.67 -16.18 -4.99
CA LYS A 64 11.56 -15.49 -4.03
C LYS A 64 10.81 -14.42 -3.23
N TRP A 65 9.59 -14.11 -3.63
CA TRP A 65 8.78 -13.12 -2.94
C TRP A 65 8.10 -13.75 -1.71
N PRO A 66 8.04 -13.05 -0.55
CA PRO A 66 7.46 -13.63 0.68
C PRO A 66 5.99 -14.06 0.57
N HIS A 67 5.24 -13.44 -0.34
CA HIS A 67 3.83 -13.74 -0.55
C HIS A 67 3.63 -14.86 -1.59
N PRO A 68 2.75 -15.86 -1.33
CA PRO A 68 2.60 -17.04 -2.19
C PRO A 68 2.12 -16.73 -3.61
N LYS A 69 1.40 -15.62 -3.82
CA LYS A 69 0.96 -15.19 -5.16
C LYS A 69 2.06 -14.48 -5.96
N GLY A 70 3.27 -14.31 -5.40
CA GLY A 70 4.40 -13.65 -6.04
C GLY A 70 4.46 -12.14 -5.80
N ARG A 71 5.28 -11.45 -6.60
CA ARG A 71 5.60 -10.03 -6.42
C ARG A 71 4.43 -9.13 -6.81
N PRO A 72 4.15 -8.07 -6.04
CA PRO A 72 3.14 -7.08 -6.39
C PRO A 72 3.68 -6.15 -7.49
N VAL A 73 2.83 -5.81 -8.45
CA VAL A 73 3.10 -4.81 -9.49
C VAL A 73 1.92 -3.85 -9.56
N LEU A 74 2.21 -2.56 -9.76
CA LEU A 74 1.17 -1.55 -10.01
C LEU A 74 0.83 -1.57 -11.50
N ASP A 75 -0.44 -1.82 -11.82
CA ASP A 75 -0.97 -1.61 -13.16
C ASP A 75 -1.41 -0.15 -13.33
N LEU A 76 -0.47 0.70 -13.73
CA LEU A 76 -0.74 2.13 -13.94
C LEU A 76 -1.68 2.41 -15.12
N ALA A 77 -1.87 1.43 -16.01
CA ALA A 77 -2.78 1.52 -17.15
C ALA A 77 -4.20 1.05 -16.81
N ALA A 78 -4.38 0.38 -15.67
CA ALA A 78 -5.71 0.02 -15.20
C ALA A 78 -6.54 1.28 -14.99
N ALA A 79 -7.78 1.25 -15.48
CA ALA A 79 -8.75 2.24 -15.08
C ALA A 79 -8.87 2.19 -13.55
N ALA A 80 -8.73 3.33 -12.89
CA ALA A 80 -8.99 3.41 -11.46
C ALA A 80 -10.36 2.77 -11.18
N PRO A 81 -10.49 1.92 -10.14
CA PRO A 81 -11.80 1.41 -9.77
C PRO A 81 -12.70 2.63 -9.60
N ALA A 82 -13.81 2.66 -10.34
CA ALA A 82 -14.73 3.78 -10.32
C ALA A 82 -15.08 4.04 -8.85
N ALA A 83 -14.64 5.19 -8.32
CA ALA A 83 -15.05 5.63 -7.01
C ALA A 83 -16.58 5.58 -7.01
N GLU A 84 -17.17 4.74 -6.16
CA GLU A 84 -18.62 4.66 -6.04
C GLU A 84 -19.15 6.09 -5.90
N PRO A 85 -20.11 6.51 -6.75
CA PRO A 85 -20.58 7.88 -6.70
C PRO A 85 -21.13 8.12 -5.30
N ALA A 86 -20.50 9.05 -4.59
CA ALA A 86 -20.99 9.58 -3.33
C ALA A 86 -22.49 9.88 -3.51
N GLY A 87 -23.30 9.27 -2.65
CA GLY A 87 -24.75 9.20 -2.80
C GLY A 87 -25.37 10.50 -3.29
N GLN A 88 -26.11 10.42 -4.39
CA GLN A 88 -27.10 11.42 -4.77
C GLN A 88 -28.19 11.40 -3.70
N GLY A 89 -27.98 12.21 -2.65
CA GLY A 89 -29.03 12.66 -1.76
C GLY A 89 -29.96 13.57 -2.55
N ALA A 90 -31.21 13.15 -2.65
CA ALA A 90 -32.32 13.91 -3.18
C ALA A 90 -32.53 15.20 -2.36
N GLU A 91 -32.83 16.31 -3.03
CA GLU A 91 -33.60 17.38 -2.43
C GLU A 91 -34.62 17.86 -3.46
N ALA A 92 -35.87 17.92 -3.01
CA ALA A 92 -37.10 18.15 -3.76
C ALA A 92 -37.66 19.53 -3.42
#